data_AF-A0A9E5NER6-F1
#
_entry.id   AF-A0A9E5NER6-F1
#
_cell.length_a   1.000
_cell.length_b   1.000
_cell.length_c   1.000
_cell.angle_alpha   90.00
_cell.angle_beta   90.00
_cell.angle_gamma   90.00
#
_symmetry.space_group_name_H-M   'P 1'
#
loop_
_entity.id
_entity.type
_entity.pdbx_description
1 polymer ?
#
loop_
_entity_poly.entity_id
_entity_poly.type
_entity_poly.pdbx_seq_one_letter_code
_entity_poly.pdbx_strand_id
1 'polypeptide(L)'
;TYLTMKTGGGTSRQGLGRGIHWHIENQIFYFALDAEEQEIPYVQVMSADGSMEEYIDIESGFDASRVDPDDLKLMDCITCHNRITHLILQPEDTVDQLLSRQVIASTIPEIRRKAVEVFRAQYSTLELAMNGIAGLKGYYEVIYPDFLAENESLIDQ
;
A
#
# COMPACT_ATOMS: atom_id res chain seq x y z
N THR A 1 29.72 -13.32 -3.73
CA THR A 1 28.89 -13.85 -2.63
C THR A 1 27.65 -13.01 -2.53
N TYR A 2 26.47 -13.62 -2.55
CA TYR A 2 25.19 -12.93 -2.37
C TYR A 2 24.44 -13.56 -1.20
N LEU A 3 23.79 -12.73 -0.40
CA LEU A 3 22.90 -13.15 0.67
C LEU A 3 21.48 -13.23 0.08
N THR A 4 20.92 -14.44 0.03
CA THR A 4 19.53 -14.64 -0.38
C THR A 4 18.68 -14.73 0.87
N MET A 5 17.89 -13.70 1.15
CA MET A 5 16.96 -13.66 2.27
C MET A 5 15.55 -13.95 1.76
N LYS A 6 14.85 -14.91 2.37
CA LYS A 6 13.45 -15.18 2.03
C LYS A 6 12.57 -14.10 2.66
N THR A 7 12.29 -13.04 1.90
CA THR A 7 11.40 -11.93 2.31
C THR A 7 9.92 -12.29 2.27
N GLY A 8 9.59 -13.58 2.28
CA GLY A 8 8.21 -14.05 2.15
C GLY A 8 7.31 -13.49 3.24
N GLY A 9 6.17 -12.97 2.81
CA GLY A 9 5.00 -12.78 3.64
C GLY A 9 3.84 -12.41 2.72
N GLY A 10 2.85 -13.28 2.71
CA GLY A 10 1.61 -13.13 1.97
C GLY A 10 0.46 -12.99 2.96
N THR A 11 -0.76 -12.82 2.45
CA THR A 11 -1.94 -12.66 3.28
C THR A 11 -2.15 -13.88 4.19
N SER A 12 -2.72 -13.67 5.37
CA SER A 12 -3.15 -14.74 6.30
C SER A 12 -3.91 -15.88 5.58
N ARG A 13 -4.70 -15.53 4.55
CA ARG A 13 -5.51 -16.41 3.72
C ARG A 13 -4.73 -17.46 2.91
N GLN A 14 -3.41 -17.30 2.75
CA GLN A 14 -2.55 -18.25 2.03
C GLN A 14 -1.66 -19.10 2.96
N GLY A 15 -1.85 -19.03 4.29
CA GLY A 15 -1.03 -19.77 5.25
C GLY A 15 0.41 -19.24 5.40
N LEU A 16 0.66 -18.02 4.88
CA LEU A 16 1.96 -17.36 4.82
C LEU A 16 2.06 -16.15 5.76
N GLY A 17 1.17 -16.07 6.75
CA GLY A 17 1.26 -15.13 7.87
C GLY A 17 2.39 -15.51 8.84
N ARG A 18 3.58 -15.80 8.33
CA ARG A 18 4.83 -16.04 9.06
C ARG A 18 5.96 -15.56 8.15
N GLY A 19 6.93 -14.83 8.70
CA GLY A 19 8.03 -14.23 7.94
C GLY A 19 8.12 -12.72 8.15
N ILE A 20 9.00 -12.04 7.41
CA ILE A 20 9.32 -10.63 7.67
C ILE A 20 8.15 -9.65 7.43
N HIS A 21 7.12 -10.02 6.67
CA HIS A 21 5.92 -9.20 6.53
C HIS A 21 4.80 -9.57 7.51
N TRP A 22 5.01 -10.49 8.45
CA TRP A 22 3.95 -10.89 9.39
C TRP A 22 3.35 -9.71 10.17
N HIS A 23 4.17 -8.72 10.49
CA HIS A 23 3.77 -7.49 11.19
C HIS A 23 2.81 -6.58 10.40
N ILE A 24 2.62 -6.78 9.09
CA ILE A 24 1.63 -5.97 8.31
C ILE A 24 0.23 -6.56 8.37
N GLU A 25 0.12 -7.81 8.80
CA GLU A 25 -1.16 -8.53 8.93
C GLU A 25 -1.59 -8.66 10.40
N ASN A 26 -0.75 -8.22 11.35
CA ASN A 26 -0.99 -8.31 12.80
C ASN A 26 -0.61 -6.98 13.44
N GLN A 27 -1.35 -6.55 14.47
CA GLN A 27 -1.02 -5.32 15.16
C GLN A 27 0.06 -5.60 16.20
N ILE A 28 1.20 -4.94 16.03
CA ILE A 28 2.33 -5.02 16.95
C ILE A 28 2.58 -3.62 17.49
N PHE A 29 2.61 -3.51 18.81
CA PHE A 29 2.94 -2.29 19.52
C PHE A 29 4.30 -2.45 20.18
N TYR A 30 5.07 -1.37 20.30
CA TYR A 30 6.37 -1.41 20.96
C TYR A 30 6.64 -0.13 21.74
N PHE A 31 7.53 -0.23 22.72
CA PHE A 31 8.06 0.90 23.49
C PHE A 31 9.57 0.95 23.29
N ALA A 32 10.11 2.15 23.03
CA ALA A 32 11.55 2.37 22.87
C ALA A 32 12.07 3.35 23.92
N LEU A 33 13.30 3.14 24.38
CA LEU A 33 13.96 3.98 25.40
C LEU A 33 14.61 5.23 24.81
N ASP A 34 14.96 5.18 23.52
CA ASP A 34 15.66 6.23 22.79
C ASP A 34 14.81 6.82 21.67
N ALA A 35 15.18 8.03 21.24
CA ALA A 35 14.47 8.75 20.19
C ALA A 35 14.68 8.12 18.81
N GLU A 36 15.81 7.44 18.63
CA GLU A 36 16.20 6.72 17.42
C GLU A 36 15.56 5.32 17.31
N GLU A 37 14.78 4.91 18.32
CA GLU A 37 14.03 3.65 18.37
C GLU A 37 14.91 2.39 18.23
N GLN A 38 16.12 2.42 18.79
CA GLN A 38 17.08 1.32 18.72
C GLN A 38 17.05 0.39 19.94
N GLU A 39 16.62 0.90 21.08
CA GLU A 39 16.51 0.16 22.35
C GLU A 39 15.03 -0.12 22.64
N ILE A 40 14.55 -1.29 22.23
CA ILE A 40 13.14 -1.70 22.33
C ILE A 40 12.99 -2.80 23.40
N PRO A 41 12.81 -2.45 24.69
CA PRO A 41 12.70 -3.44 25.77
C PRO A 41 11.33 -4.11 25.86
N TYR A 42 10.31 -3.60 25.16
CA TYR A 42 8.94 -4.10 25.25
C TYR A 42 8.24 -4.12 23.90
N VAL A 43 7.59 -5.25 23.61
CA VAL A 43 6.77 -5.48 22.42
C VAL A 43 5.48 -6.17 22.83
N GLN A 44 4.36 -5.75 22.26
CA GLN A 44 3.05 -6.32 22.48
C GLN A 44 2.41 -6.69 21.14
N VAL A 45 1.88 -7.91 21.05
CA VAL A 45 1.23 -8.43 19.85
C VAL A 45 -0.26 -8.60 20.14
N MET A 46 -1.11 -8.02 19.29
CA MET A 46 -2.54 -8.28 19.29
C MET A 46 -2.88 -9.35 18.24
N SER A 47 -3.44 -10.46 18.71
CA SER A 47 -3.98 -11.52 17.87
C SER A 47 -5.32 -11.13 17.25
N ALA A 48 -5.73 -11.83 16.18
CA ALA A 48 -6.99 -11.59 15.49
C ALA A 48 -8.24 -11.81 16.36
N ASP A 49 -8.13 -12.59 17.44
CA ASP A 49 -9.20 -12.81 18.43
C ASP A 49 -9.23 -11.74 19.53
N GLY A 50 -8.34 -10.74 19.46
CA GLY A 50 -8.20 -9.66 20.44
C GLY A 50 -7.37 -10.04 21.67
N SER A 51 -6.76 -11.23 21.72
CA SER A 51 -5.82 -11.57 22.78
C SER A 51 -4.50 -10.83 22.61
N MET A 52 -3.90 -10.43 23.74
CA MET A 52 -2.64 -9.70 23.79
C MET A 52 -1.55 -10.61 24.34
N GLU A 53 -0.38 -10.60 23.69
CA GLU A 53 0.82 -11.27 24.16
C GLU A 53 1.96 -10.25 24.28
N GLU A 54 2.65 -10.27 25.42
CA GLU A 54 3.70 -9.31 25.73
C GLU A 54 5.07 -9.99 25.77
N TYR A 55 6.06 -9.29 25.23
CA TYR A 55 7.45 -9.71 25.15
C TYR A 55 8.31 -8.62 25.77
N ILE A 56 9.14 -9.01 26.74
CA ILE A 56 10.01 -8.10 27.48
C ILE A 56 11.44 -8.59 27.30
N ASP A 57 12.35 -7.66 27.04
CA ASP A 57 13.78 -7.95 27.08
C ASP A 57 14.21 -8.28 28.52
N ILE A 58 14.48 -9.55 28.76
CA ILE A 58 14.89 -10.09 30.07
C ILE A 58 16.26 -9.57 30.54
N GLU A 59 17.09 -9.05 29.64
CA GLU A 59 18.42 -8.52 29.97
C GLU A 59 18.39 -7.03 30.31
N SER A 60 17.35 -6.31 29.88
CA SER A 60 17.20 -4.86 30.08
C SER A 60 16.89 -4.45 31.53
N GLY A 61 16.35 -5.36 32.35
CA GLY A 61 15.80 -5.03 33.66
C GLY A 61 14.55 -4.13 33.61
N PHE A 62 13.92 -4.04 32.44
CA PHE A 62 12.73 -3.22 32.20
C PHE A 62 11.50 -3.73 32.97
N ASP A 63 10.78 -2.79 33.59
CA ASP A 63 9.54 -3.07 34.33
C ASP A 63 8.33 -2.69 33.46
N ALA A 64 7.77 -3.68 32.77
CA ALA A 64 6.63 -3.49 31.86
C ALA A 64 5.36 -2.98 32.55
N SER A 65 5.25 -3.12 33.89
CA SER A 65 4.08 -2.62 34.62
C SER A 65 3.97 -1.08 34.62
N ARG A 66 5.03 -0.39 34.16
CA ARG A 66 5.12 1.07 34.09
C ARG A 66 4.93 1.63 32.69
N VAL A 67 4.70 0.77 31.69
CA VAL A 67 4.41 1.22 30.34
C VAL A 67 3.04 1.89 30.34
N ASP A 68 3.01 3.17 29.97
CA ASP A 68 1.76 3.83 29.63
C ASP A 68 1.32 3.34 28.24
N PRO A 69 0.08 2.83 28.07
CA PRO A 69 -0.43 2.48 26.74
C PRO A 69 -0.33 3.63 25.72
N ASP A 70 -0.36 4.89 26.17
CA ASP A 70 -0.24 6.05 25.29
C ASP A 70 1.20 6.25 24.75
N ASP A 71 2.21 5.65 25.39
CA ASP A 71 3.60 5.68 24.94
C ASP A 71 3.92 4.56 23.92
N LEU A 72 2.97 3.66 23.67
CA LEU A 72 3.14 2.58 22.71
C LEU A 72 3.00 3.06 21.27
N LYS A 73 3.97 2.67 20.44
CA LYS A 73 3.96 2.93 19.00
C LYS A 73 3.50 1.69 18.25
N LEU A 74 2.59 1.87 17.29
CA LEU A 74 2.24 0.82 16.35
C LEU A 74 3.43 0.62 15.39
N MET A 75 3.96 -0.60 15.35
CA MET A 75 5.01 -0.98 14.41
C MET A 75 4.48 -0.94 12.99
N ASP A 76 5.23 -0.27 12.12
CA ASP A 76 4.96 -0.22 10.70
C ASP A 76 6.19 -0.66 9.87
N CYS A 77 6.05 -0.62 8.55
CA CYS A 77 7.13 -1.02 7.66
C CYS A 77 8.39 -0.15 7.79
N ILE A 78 8.28 1.12 8.21
CA ILE A 78 9.43 2.03 8.29
C ILE A 78 10.17 1.92 9.62
N THR A 79 9.49 1.43 10.66
CA THR A 79 10.09 1.08 11.95
C THR A 79 11.29 0.13 11.76
N CYS A 80 11.19 -0.83 10.84
CA CYS A 80 12.25 -1.81 10.57
C CYS A 80 12.98 -1.60 9.22
N HIS A 81 12.47 -0.75 8.32
CA HIS A 81 13.08 -0.48 7.03
C HIS A 81 13.22 1.02 6.75
N ASN A 82 14.47 1.50 6.64
CA ASN A 82 14.80 2.86 6.19
C ASN A 82 14.45 3.16 4.72
N ARG A 83 13.76 2.23 4.04
CA ARG A 83 13.29 2.40 2.67
C ARG A 83 11.95 1.70 2.50
N ILE A 84 10.92 2.50 2.32
CA ILE A 84 9.59 2.07 1.91
C ILE A 84 9.73 1.35 0.56
N THR A 85 9.39 0.07 0.50
CA THR A 85 9.26 -0.66 -0.77
C THR A 85 7.83 -0.52 -1.27
N HIS A 86 7.51 0.67 -1.81
CA HIS A 86 6.44 0.84 -2.80
C HIS A 86 6.91 1.92 -3.77
N LEU A 87 7.32 1.51 -4.97
CA LEU A 87 7.60 2.44 -6.06
C LEU A 87 6.26 3.02 -6.52
N ILE A 88 5.94 4.24 -6.07
CA ILE A 88 4.83 5.01 -6.63
C ILE A 88 5.33 5.63 -7.92
N LEU A 89 4.92 5.04 -9.03
CA LEU A 89 5.24 5.52 -10.36
C LEU A 89 4.55 6.84 -10.63
N GLN A 90 5.16 7.67 -11.48
CA GLN A 90 4.45 8.84 -12.00
C GLN A 90 3.24 8.38 -12.85
N PRO A 91 2.20 9.22 -13.00
CA PRO A 91 1.04 8.89 -13.82
C PRO A 91 1.41 8.41 -15.24
N GLU A 92 2.40 9.05 -15.86
CA GLU A 92 2.91 8.69 -17.18
C GLU A 92 3.48 7.27 -17.22
N ASP A 93 4.38 6.94 -16.29
CA ASP A 93 5.00 5.61 -16.20
C ASP A 93 3.96 4.53 -15.92
N THR A 94 2.97 4.83 -15.08
CA THR A 94 1.88 3.91 -14.74
C THR A 94 1.02 3.63 -15.97
N VAL A 95 0.57 4.67 -16.67
CA VAL A 95 -0.25 4.53 -17.89
C VAL A 95 0.53 3.81 -18.98
N ASP A 96 1.82 4.12 -19.16
CA ASP A 96 2.68 3.47 -20.15
C ASP A 96 2.85 1.97 -19.85
N GLN A 97 3.01 1.59 -18.59
CA GLN A 97 3.04 0.19 -18.19
C GLN A 97 1.70 -0.51 -18.45
N LEU A 98 0.58 0.12 -18.11
CA LEU A 98 -0.76 -0.45 -18.33
C LEU A 98 -1.06 -0.66 -19.82
N LEU A 99 -0.64 0.27 -20.68
CA LEU A 99 -0.74 0.16 -22.13
C LEU A 99 0.18 -0.94 -22.68
N SER A 100 1.43 -1.00 -22.24
CA SER A 100 2.39 -2.02 -22.69
C SER A 100 1.96 -3.45 -22.34
N ARG A 101 1.25 -3.60 -21.22
CA ARG A 101 0.71 -4.86 -20.72
C ARG A 101 -0.69 -5.17 -21.26
N GLN A 102 -1.22 -4.29 -22.11
CA GLN A 102 -2.57 -4.41 -22.68
C GLN A 102 -3.69 -4.50 -21.63
N VAL A 103 -3.45 -3.97 -20.43
CA VAL A 103 -4.51 -3.78 -19.41
C VAL A 103 -5.44 -2.66 -19.86
N ILE A 104 -4.87 -1.61 -20.45
CA ILE A 104 -5.62 -0.59 -21.20
C ILE A 104 -5.43 -0.89 -22.69
N ALA A 105 -6.53 -0.96 -23.44
CA ALA A 105 -6.46 -1.18 -24.88
C ALA A 105 -5.84 0.02 -25.60
N SER A 106 -4.65 -0.17 -26.17
CA SER A 106 -3.95 0.88 -26.94
C SER A 106 -4.67 1.32 -28.22
N THR A 107 -5.72 0.60 -28.63
CA THR A 107 -6.59 0.95 -29.76
C THR A 107 -7.55 2.08 -29.45
N ILE A 108 -7.78 2.40 -28.17
CA ILE A 108 -8.64 3.50 -27.76
C ILE A 108 -7.98 4.83 -28.19
N PRO A 109 -8.66 5.68 -28.99
CA PRO A 109 -8.10 6.94 -29.46
C PRO A 109 -7.65 7.84 -28.31
N GLU A 110 -6.42 8.36 -28.37
CA GLU A 110 -5.87 9.29 -27.37
C GLU A 110 -5.80 8.80 -25.91
N ILE A 111 -6.01 7.50 -25.67
CA ILE A 111 -6.18 6.97 -24.31
C ILE A 111 -5.00 7.27 -23.40
N ARG A 112 -3.77 7.20 -23.90
CA ARG A 112 -2.57 7.56 -23.13
C ARG A 112 -2.65 8.99 -22.61
N ARG A 113 -2.98 9.94 -23.49
CA ARG A 113 -3.04 11.36 -23.17
C ARG A 113 -4.14 11.62 -22.14
N LYS A 114 -5.34 11.08 -22.40
CA LYS A 114 -6.52 11.29 -21.56
C LYS A 114 -6.40 10.61 -20.19
N ALA A 115 -5.85 9.40 -20.12
CA ALA A 115 -5.61 8.69 -18.86
C ALA A 115 -4.59 9.45 -17.99
N VAL A 116 -3.48 9.92 -18.56
CA VAL A 116 -2.50 10.73 -17.83
C VAL A 116 -3.10 12.05 -17.35
N GLU A 117 -3.91 12.71 -18.20
CA GLU A 117 -4.56 13.98 -17.86
C GLU A 117 -5.43 13.86 -16.59
N VAL A 118 -6.32 12.85 -16.54
CA VAL A 118 -7.20 12.66 -15.38
C VAL A 118 -6.45 12.11 -14.16
N PHE A 119 -5.39 11.32 -14.36
CA PHE A 119 -4.62 10.74 -13.25
C PHE A 119 -3.70 11.77 -12.60
N ARG A 120 -3.18 12.74 -13.37
CA ARG A 120 -2.31 13.81 -12.88
C ARG A 120 -3.08 15.00 -12.28
N ALA A 121 -4.36 15.11 -12.56
CA ALA A 121 -5.17 16.22 -12.08
C ALA A 121 -5.19 16.29 -10.54
N GLN A 122 -5.26 17.51 -10.02
CA GLN A 122 -5.37 17.74 -8.58
C GLN A 122 -6.83 17.63 -8.15
N TYR A 123 -7.09 16.76 -7.18
CA TYR A 123 -8.41 16.58 -6.59
C TYR A 123 -8.32 16.81 -5.08
N SER A 124 -9.32 17.50 -4.52
CA SER A 124 -9.39 17.76 -3.08
C SER A 124 -9.89 16.57 -2.27
N THR A 125 -10.57 15.60 -2.91
CA THR A 125 -11.06 14.37 -2.28
C THR A 125 -10.88 13.19 -3.22
N LEU A 126 -10.85 11.99 -2.64
CA LEU A 126 -10.84 10.74 -3.40
C LEU A 126 -12.08 10.61 -4.30
N GLU A 127 -13.26 11.03 -3.80
CA GLU A 127 -14.51 10.99 -4.57
C GLU A 127 -14.41 11.84 -5.84
N LEU A 128 -13.85 13.05 -5.76
CA LEU A 128 -13.65 13.91 -6.91
C LEU A 128 -12.65 13.30 -7.90
N ALA A 129 -11.61 12.61 -7.41
CA ALA A 129 -10.66 11.90 -8.27
C ALA A 129 -11.33 10.76 -9.04
N MET A 130 -12.15 9.95 -8.37
CA MET A 130 -12.89 8.85 -8.99
C MET A 130 -13.88 9.37 -10.03
N ASN A 131 -14.59 10.46 -9.73
CA ASN A 131 -15.50 11.11 -10.68
C ASN A 131 -14.75 11.69 -11.89
N GLY A 132 -13.55 12.25 -11.69
CA GLY A 132 -12.70 12.75 -12.76
C GLY A 132 -12.27 11.65 -13.74
N ILE A 133 -11.91 10.47 -13.21
CA ILE A 133 -11.58 9.29 -14.03
C ILE A 133 -12.82 8.77 -14.75
N ALA A 134 -13.95 8.60 -14.05
CA ALA A 134 -15.20 8.14 -14.65
C ALA A 134 -15.71 9.07 -15.78
N GLY A 135 -15.41 10.37 -15.67
CA GLY A 135 -15.72 11.37 -16.70
C GLY A 135 -15.06 11.12 -18.06
N LEU A 136 -14.06 10.23 -18.15
CA LEU A 136 -13.47 9.83 -19.43
C LEU A 136 -14.49 9.26 -20.40
N LYS A 137 -15.49 8.50 -19.93
CA LYS A 137 -16.55 7.94 -20.80
C LYS A 137 -17.28 9.07 -21.53
N GLY A 138 -17.63 10.15 -20.83
CA GLY A 138 -18.28 11.32 -21.41
C GLY A 138 -17.44 12.03 -22.48
N TYR A 139 -16.10 12.00 -22.38
CA TYR A 139 -15.23 12.49 -23.45
C TYR A 139 -15.39 11.66 -24.73
N TYR A 140 -15.43 10.33 -24.63
CA TYR A 140 -15.60 9.45 -25.78
C TYR A 140 -17.02 9.50 -26.36
N GLU A 141 -18.05 9.70 -25.53
CA GLU A 141 -19.43 9.93 -26.00
C GLU A 141 -19.53 11.14 -26.94
N VAL A 142 -18.76 12.20 -26.66
CA VAL A 142 -18.83 13.45 -27.42
C VAL A 142 -17.84 13.48 -28.59
N ILE A 143 -16.60 13.02 -28.38
CA ILE A 143 -15.51 13.19 -29.36
C ILE A 143 -15.35 11.98 -30.28
N TYR A 144 -15.65 10.77 -29.79
CA TYR A 144 -15.52 9.52 -30.54
C TYR A 144 -16.79 8.65 -30.45
N PRO A 145 -17.98 9.17 -30.79
CA PRO A 145 -19.24 8.45 -30.61
C PRO A 145 -19.30 7.13 -31.38
N ASP A 146 -18.78 7.10 -32.61
CA ASP A 146 -18.75 5.88 -33.43
C ASP A 146 -17.84 4.81 -32.82
N PHE A 147 -16.67 5.22 -32.31
CA PHE A 147 -15.75 4.30 -31.64
C PHE A 147 -16.37 3.72 -30.37
N LEU A 148 -17.03 4.57 -29.56
CA LEU A 148 -17.69 4.12 -28.33
C LEU A 148 -18.84 3.16 -28.64
N ALA A 149 -19.65 3.44 -29.66
CA ALA A 149 -20.75 2.56 -30.07
C ALA A 149 -20.28 1.15 -30.45
N GLU A 150 -19.08 1.03 -31.02
CA GLU A 150 -18.49 -0.25 -31.41
C GLU A 150 -17.64 -0.90 -30.31
N ASN A 151 -17.13 -0.12 -29.35
CA ASN A 151 -16.09 -0.56 -28.41
C ASN A 151 -16.40 -0.21 -26.95
N GLU A 152 -17.67 -0.07 -26.57
CA GLU A 152 -18.09 0.34 -25.21
C GLU A 152 -17.40 -0.48 -24.11
N SER A 153 -17.29 -1.80 -24.31
CA SER A 153 -16.61 -2.70 -23.36
C SER A 153 -15.11 -2.44 -23.14
N LEU A 154 -14.44 -1.71 -24.05
CA LEU A 154 -13.05 -1.29 -23.88
C LEU A 154 -12.93 -0.03 -23.02
N ILE A 155 -13.98 0.79 -22.96
CA ILE A 155 -14.02 2.05 -22.20
C ILE A 155 -14.54 1.82 -20.77
N ASP A 156 -15.39 0.81 -20.57
CA ASP A 156 -16.02 0.48 -19.28
C ASP A 156 -15.19 -0.46 -18.37
N GLN A 157 -13.98 -0.85 -18.80
CA GLN A 157 -13.02 -1.65 -18.00
C GLN A 157 -12.19 -0.76 -17.05
#